data_AF-A0A355YMY5-F1
#
_entry.id   AF-A0A355YMY5-F1
#
_cell.length_a   1.000
_cell.length_b   1.000
_cell.length_c   1.000
_cell.angle_alpha   90.00
_cell.angle_beta   90.00
_cell.angle_gamma   90.00
#
_symmetry.space_group_name_H-M   'P 1'
#
loop_
_entity.id
_entity.type
_entity.pdbx_description
1 polymer ?
#
loop_
_entity_poly.entity_id
_entity_poly.type
_entity_poly.pdbx_seq_one_letter_code
_entity_poly.pdbx_strand_id
1 'polypeptide(L)'
;QALRTYQPLPHRLSLIGEKKGVRYYDDSISTICDTTIQALKSVPNVGTVLIGGMDRGIEYGELIEFLSENQVPHIILMADTGKRIYHEILTNYPDFSGPERLILVDTLEEAVRQAEKITTPGTACVLSPAA
;
A
#
# COMPACT_ATOMS: atom_id res chain seq x y z
N GLN A 1 14.57 -4.34 39.51
CA GLN A 1 14.54 -4.76 38.09
C GLN A 1 13.07 -4.86 37.68
N ALA A 2 12.51 -3.79 37.14
CA ALA A 2 11.08 -3.70 36.81
C ALA A 2 10.93 -3.18 35.38
N LEU A 3 9.89 -3.68 34.69
CA LEU A 3 9.42 -3.32 33.35
C LEU A 3 10.11 -3.99 32.14
N ARG A 4 10.17 -5.33 32.17
CA ARG A 4 10.06 -6.14 30.93
C ARG A 4 8.57 -6.31 30.61
N THR A 5 7.98 -5.40 29.84
CA THR A 5 6.78 -5.60 28.99
C THR A 5 6.40 -4.27 28.35
N TYR A 6 7.23 -3.80 27.41
CA TYR A 6 6.79 -2.83 26.42
C TYR A 6 6.44 -3.62 25.15
N GLN A 7 5.16 -3.72 24.81
CA GLN A 7 4.71 -4.12 23.48
C GLN A 7 4.41 -2.84 22.71
N PRO A 8 5.13 -2.51 21.62
CA PRO A 8 4.71 -1.42 20.75
C PRO A 8 3.38 -1.80 20.07
N LEU A 9 2.34 -0.99 20.27
CA LEU A 9 1.07 -1.01 19.53
C LEU A 9 1.09 0.12 18.48
N PRO A 10 0.47 0.02 17.28
CA PRO A 10 -0.24 -1.08 16.63
C PRO A 10 0.23 -1.30 15.17
N HIS A 11 1.26 -2.11 14.94
CA HIS A 11 1.60 -2.61 13.59
C HIS A 11 0.77 -3.86 13.26
N ARG A 12 -0.56 -3.74 13.26
CA ARG A 12 -1.42 -4.92 13.14
C ARG A 12 -1.78 -5.23 11.69
N LEU A 13 -0.75 -5.34 10.84
CA LEU A 13 -0.83 -6.03 9.57
C LEU A 13 -1.50 -7.40 9.82
N SER A 14 -2.77 -7.51 9.47
CA SER A 14 -3.61 -8.64 9.83
C SER A 14 -4.07 -9.33 8.57
N LEU A 15 -3.81 -10.64 8.46
CA LEU A 15 -4.47 -11.46 7.44
C LEU A 15 -5.97 -11.52 7.78
N ILE A 16 -6.79 -10.83 6.99
CA ILE A 16 -8.25 -10.79 7.18
C ILE A 16 -8.98 -11.93 6.47
N GLY A 17 -8.30 -12.60 5.54
CA GLY A 17 -8.82 -13.80 4.89
C GLY A 17 -8.16 -14.10 3.55
N GLU A 18 -8.64 -15.15 2.92
CA GLU A 18 -8.24 -15.55 1.58
C GLU A 18 -9.47 -15.69 0.69
N LYS A 19 -9.42 -15.14 -0.52
CA LYS A 19 -10.50 -15.24 -1.50
C LYS A 19 -9.91 -15.44 -2.89
N LYS A 20 -10.40 -16.46 -3.61
CA LYS A 20 -9.91 -16.84 -4.95
C LYS A 20 -8.38 -17.05 -5.01
N GLY A 21 -7.79 -17.58 -3.93
CA GLY A 21 -6.35 -17.80 -3.83
C GLY A 21 -5.53 -16.54 -3.51
N VAL A 22 -6.17 -15.38 -3.27
CA VAL A 22 -5.49 -14.14 -2.89
C VAL A 22 -5.64 -13.93 -1.38
N ARG A 23 -4.51 -13.72 -0.70
CA ARG A 23 -4.48 -13.38 0.74
C ARG A 23 -4.65 -11.88 0.93
N TYR A 24 -5.62 -11.47 1.74
CA TYR A 24 -5.89 -10.05 1.99
C TYR A 24 -5.35 -9.65 3.36
N TYR A 25 -4.52 -8.62 3.37
CA TYR A 25 -3.94 -8.05 4.57
C TYR A 25 -4.50 -6.65 4.79
N ASP A 26 -4.99 -6.40 6.00
CA ASP A 26 -5.46 -5.10 6.44
C ASP A 26 -4.40 -4.45 7.33
N ASP A 27 -3.96 -3.27 6.89
CA ASP A 27 -3.04 -2.38 7.57
C ASP A 27 -3.64 -0.95 7.63
N SER A 28 -4.97 -0.85 7.73
CA SER A 28 -5.73 0.41 7.69
C SER A 28 -5.46 1.41 8.84
N ILE A 29 -4.72 1.01 9.87
CA ILE A 29 -4.29 1.90 10.98
C ILE A 29 -2.97 2.62 10.63
N SER A 30 -2.37 2.31 9.49
CA SER A 30 -1.12 2.88 9.02
C SER A 30 -1.29 4.29 8.45
N THR A 31 -0.94 5.28 9.28
CA THR A 31 -1.08 6.70 8.96
C THR A 31 0.22 7.36 8.47
N ILE A 32 1.27 6.58 8.17
CA ILE A 32 2.58 7.10 7.73
C ILE A 32 3.16 6.26 6.59
N CYS A 33 3.96 6.88 5.73
CA CYS A 33 4.67 6.23 4.62
C CYS A 33 5.45 4.98 5.08
N ASP A 34 6.16 5.09 6.20
CA ASP A 34 6.94 4.00 6.79
C ASP A 34 6.13 2.73 7.00
N THR A 35 4.89 2.86 7.47
CA THR A 35 4.06 1.69 7.78
C THR A 35 3.67 0.92 6.52
N THR A 36 3.41 1.61 5.41
CA THR A 36 3.18 0.98 4.10
C THR A 36 4.42 0.28 3.57
N ILE A 37 5.60 0.89 3.72
CA ILE A 37 6.88 0.27 3.36
C ILE A 37 7.10 -1.02 4.18
N GLN A 38 6.86 -0.97 5.49
CA GLN A 38 7.00 -2.14 6.36
C GLN A 38 5.99 -3.24 6.04
N ALA A 39 4.74 -2.89 5.70
CA ALA A 39 3.73 -3.86 5.27
C ALA A 39 4.18 -4.60 3.99
N LEU A 40 4.67 -3.86 3.00
CA LEU A 40 5.20 -4.43 1.75
C LEU A 40 6.45 -5.29 1.94
N LYS A 41 7.30 -4.97 2.93
CA LYS A 41 8.47 -5.80 3.31
C LYS A 41 8.07 -7.05 4.08
N SER A 42 7.00 -6.98 4.87
CA SER A 42 6.59 -8.05 5.79
C SER A 42 5.70 -9.11 5.14
N VAL A 43 4.89 -8.72 4.16
CA VAL A 43 3.99 -9.64 3.46
C VAL A 43 4.74 -10.37 2.35
N PRO A 44 4.79 -11.72 2.35
CA PRO A 44 5.40 -12.47 1.26
C PRO A 44 4.51 -12.46 0.02
N ASN A 45 5.15 -12.32 -1.16
CA ASN A 45 4.51 -12.40 -2.47
C ASN A 45 3.36 -11.40 -2.65
N VAL A 46 3.59 -10.11 -2.39
CA VAL A 46 2.60 -9.07 -2.66
C VAL A 46 2.38 -8.94 -4.17
N GLY A 47 1.15 -9.19 -4.61
CA GLY A 47 0.71 -8.98 -5.98
C GLY A 47 0.06 -7.62 -6.20
N THR A 48 -0.53 -7.03 -5.15
CA THR A 48 -1.21 -5.74 -5.23
C THR A 48 -1.17 -4.99 -3.91
N VAL A 49 -1.00 -3.67 -3.97
CA VAL A 49 -1.11 -2.77 -2.82
C VAL A 49 -2.16 -1.70 -3.08
N LEU A 50 -2.97 -1.41 -2.07
CA LEU A 50 -3.95 -0.32 -2.06
C LEU A 50 -3.43 0.80 -1.16
N ILE A 51 -3.19 1.97 -1.73
CA ILE A 51 -2.67 3.15 -1.02
C ILE A 51 -3.63 4.30 -1.23
N GLY A 52 -4.02 4.97 -0.16
CA GLY A 52 -4.94 6.09 -0.25
C GLY A 52 -5.69 6.38 1.05
N GLY A 53 -6.17 7.60 1.15
CA GLY A 53 -6.84 8.11 2.33
C GLY A 53 -6.90 9.64 2.27
N MET A 54 -6.95 10.26 3.44
CA MET A 54 -6.94 11.72 3.58
C MET A 54 -5.51 12.25 3.49
N ASP A 55 -5.26 13.17 2.58
CA ASP A 55 -3.95 13.84 2.52
C ASP A 55 -3.79 14.75 3.74
N ARG A 56 -2.76 14.48 4.55
CA ARG A 56 -2.40 15.27 5.74
C ARG A 56 -1.29 16.28 5.48
N GLY A 57 -0.87 16.47 4.24
CA GLY A 57 0.24 17.36 3.91
C GLY A 57 1.60 16.76 4.28
N ILE A 58 1.71 15.43 4.34
CA ILE A 58 2.99 14.75 4.56
C ILE A 58 3.77 14.59 3.25
N GLU A 59 5.06 14.31 3.36
CA GLU A 59 5.94 14.03 2.22
C GLU A 59 5.89 12.54 1.85
N TYR A 60 5.76 12.25 0.55
CA TYR A 60 5.64 10.88 0.02
C TYR A 60 6.88 10.37 -0.69
N GLY A 61 7.95 11.17 -0.76
CA GLY A 61 9.15 10.84 -1.54
C GLY A 61 9.75 9.47 -1.20
N GLU A 62 9.92 9.15 0.09
CA GLU A 62 10.45 7.85 0.52
C GLU A 62 9.55 6.67 0.10
N LEU A 63 8.23 6.86 0.13
CA LEU A 63 7.28 5.86 -0.34
C LEU A 63 7.37 5.71 -1.87
N ILE A 64 7.48 6.81 -2.60
CA ILE A 64 7.60 6.81 -4.07
C ILE A 64 8.88 6.10 -4.50
N GLU A 65 10.02 6.43 -3.89
CA GLU A 65 11.32 5.79 -4.14
C GLU A 65 11.23 4.29 -3.86
N PHE A 66 10.68 3.92 -2.68
CA PHE A 66 10.49 2.52 -2.35
C PHE A 66 9.57 1.79 -3.34
N LEU A 67 8.46 2.41 -3.76
CA LEU A 67 7.58 1.81 -4.74
C LEU A 67 8.30 1.62 -6.07
N SER A 68 9.11 2.58 -6.53
CA SER A 68 9.91 2.49 -7.76
C SER A 68 10.87 1.29 -7.72
N GLU A 69 11.55 1.06 -6.59
CA GLU A 69 12.47 -0.07 -6.43
C GLU A 69 11.75 -1.42 -6.21
N ASN A 70 10.57 -1.39 -5.57
CA ASN A 70 9.81 -2.59 -5.24
C ASN A 70 9.05 -3.14 -6.46
N GLN A 71 9.20 -4.44 -6.70
CA GLN A 71 8.59 -5.14 -7.84
C GLN A 71 7.12 -5.52 -7.63
N VAL A 72 6.39 -4.85 -6.73
CA VAL A 72 4.95 -5.08 -6.56
C VAL A 72 4.24 -4.86 -7.92
N PRO A 73 3.52 -5.86 -8.45
CA PRO A 73 2.98 -5.79 -9.81
C PRO A 73 1.88 -4.76 -10.02
N HIS A 74 1.13 -4.42 -8.97
CA HIS A 74 0.00 -3.49 -9.07
C HIS A 74 -0.04 -2.55 -7.86
N ILE A 75 -0.07 -1.25 -8.13
CA ILE A 75 -0.20 -0.20 -7.12
C ILE A 75 -1.49 0.55 -7.41
N ILE A 76 -2.51 0.31 -6.59
CA ILE A 76 -3.78 1.00 -6.70
C ILE A 76 -3.76 2.19 -5.76
N LEU A 77 -3.87 3.38 -6.35
CA LEU A 77 -3.89 4.67 -5.69
C LEU A 77 -5.33 5.18 -5.64
N MET A 78 -5.77 5.63 -4.47
CA MET A 78 -7.15 6.09 -4.26
C MET A 78 -7.24 7.32 -3.36
N ALA A 79 -8.41 7.96 -3.36
CA ALA A 79 -8.71 9.14 -2.56
C ALA A 79 -7.66 10.26 -2.73
N ASP A 80 -7.49 11.14 -1.73
CA ASP A 80 -6.65 12.33 -1.85
C ASP A 80 -5.16 11.99 -1.86
N THR A 81 -4.72 11.17 -0.91
CA THR A 81 -3.32 10.71 -0.80
C THR A 81 -2.86 10.01 -2.08
N GLY A 82 -3.67 9.07 -2.61
CA GLY A 82 -3.31 8.34 -3.82
C GLY A 82 -3.25 9.25 -5.05
N LYS A 83 -4.18 10.21 -5.18
CA LYS A 83 -4.17 11.20 -6.27
C LYS A 83 -2.93 12.09 -6.23
N ARG A 84 -2.50 12.49 -5.03
CA ARG A 84 -1.28 13.28 -4.83
C ARG A 84 -0.04 12.48 -5.20
N ILE A 85 0.14 11.28 -4.65
CA ILE A 85 1.26 10.39 -4.98
C ILE A 85 1.32 10.14 -6.50
N TYR A 86 0.18 9.86 -7.13
CA TYR A 86 0.12 9.64 -8.57
C TYR A 86 0.62 10.84 -9.37
N HIS A 87 0.13 12.05 -9.07
CA HIS A 87 0.58 13.27 -9.73
C HIS A 87 2.06 13.55 -9.48
N GLU A 88 2.53 13.33 -8.25
CA GLU A 88 3.91 13.56 -7.87
C GLU A 88 4.85 12.63 -8.64
N ILE A 89 4.52 11.34 -8.75
CA ILE A 89 5.26 10.37 -9.57
C ILE A 89 5.35 10.86 -11.02
N LEU A 90 4.21 11.21 -11.64
CA LEU A 90 4.19 11.61 -13.05
C LEU A 90 4.90 12.94 -13.34
N THR A 91 5.02 13.83 -12.35
CA THR A 91 5.57 15.17 -12.55
C THR A 91 7.04 15.26 -12.13
N ASN A 92 7.40 14.63 -11.00
CA ASN A 92 8.68 14.84 -10.33
C ASN A 92 9.61 13.61 -10.41
N TYR A 93 9.09 12.44 -10.78
CA TYR A 93 9.84 11.19 -10.85
C TYR A 93 9.81 10.60 -12.27
N PRO A 94 10.46 11.24 -13.27
CA PRO A 94 10.45 10.78 -14.65
C PRO A 94 11.09 9.39 -14.84
N ASP A 95 11.97 9.00 -13.91
CA ASP A 95 12.66 7.70 -13.90
C ASP A 95 11.94 6.66 -13.02
N PHE A 96 10.69 6.91 -12.60
CA PHE A 96 9.91 5.93 -11.83
C PHE A 96 9.77 4.63 -12.62
N SER A 97 10.18 3.52 -12.00
CA SER A 97 10.17 2.21 -12.64
C SER A 97 8.76 1.60 -12.65
N GLY A 98 8.30 1.22 -13.83
CA GLY A 98 6.99 0.63 -14.06
C GLY A 98 5.85 1.60 -13.74
N PRO A 99 5.67 2.72 -14.47
CA PRO A 99 4.49 3.57 -14.29
C PRO A 99 3.19 2.88 -14.73
N GLU A 100 3.24 1.88 -15.59
CA GLU A 100 2.08 1.14 -16.12
C GLU A 100 1.34 0.29 -15.08
N ARG A 101 1.97 0.01 -13.94
CA ARG A 101 1.35 -0.68 -12.80
C ARG A 101 0.63 0.25 -11.83
N LEU A 102 0.71 1.57 -12.03
CA LEU A 102 -0.04 2.55 -11.25
C LEU A 102 -1.48 2.62 -11.76
N ILE A 103 -2.43 2.39 -10.87
CA ILE A 103 -3.87 2.41 -11.19
C ILE A 103 -4.53 3.41 -10.25
N LEU A 104 -5.05 4.50 -10.82
CA LEU A 104 -5.79 5.50 -10.06
C LEU A 104 -7.28 5.16 -10.04
N VAL A 105 -7.88 5.14 -8.86
CA VAL A 105 -9.33 5.00 -8.64
C VAL A 105 -9.81 6.06 -7.64
N ASP A 106 -11.13 6.23 -7.49
CA ASP A 106 -11.66 7.27 -6.61
C ASP A 106 -11.87 6.77 -5.18
N THR A 107 -12.30 5.52 -5.01
CA THR A 107 -12.76 5.00 -3.71
C THR A 107 -12.11 3.67 -3.30
N LEU A 108 -12.16 3.36 -2.00
CA LEU A 108 -11.74 2.05 -1.48
C LEU A 108 -12.53 0.90 -2.07
N GLU A 109 -13.83 1.08 -2.29
CA GLU A 109 -14.68 0.06 -2.91
C GLU A 109 -14.18 -0.28 -4.33
N GLU A 110 -13.87 0.75 -5.12
CA GLU A 110 -13.29 0.56 -6.45
C GLU A 110 -11.90 -0.08 -6.38
N ALA A 111 -11.07 0.34 -5.42
CA ALA A 111 -9.73 -0.21 -5.23
C ALA A 111 -9.76 -1.71 -4.94
N VAL A 112 -10.63 -2.14 -4.00
CA VAL A 112 -10.84 -3.55 -3.68
C VAL A 112 -11.38 -4.30 -4.89
N ARG A 113 -12.37 -3.74 -5.60
CA ARG A 113 -12.94 -4.36 -6.79
C ARG A 113 -11.92 -4.52 -7.92
N GLN A 114 -10.98 -3.58 -8.07
CA GLN A 114 -9.89 -3.70 -9.04
C GLN A 114 -8.87 -4.76 -8.60
N ALA A 115 -8.45 -4.76 -7.34
CA ALA A 115 -7.57 -5.80 -6.80
C ALA A 115 -8.15 -7.21 -6.99
N GLU A 116 -9.44 -7.41 -6.70
CA GLU A 116 -10.09 -8.72 -6.92
C GLU A 116 -10.02 -9.23 -8.37
N LYS A 117 -9.83 -8.34 -9.36
CA LYS A 117 -9.74 -8.69 -10.78
C LYS A 117 -8.30 -8.91 -11.25
N ILE A 118 -7.36 -8.11 -10.75
CA ILE A 118 -5.98 -8.07 -11.28
C ILE A 118 -4.99 -8.85 -10.41
N THR A 119 -5.27 -9.03 -9.11
CA THR A 119 -4.35 -9.72 -8.21
C THR A 119 -4.27 -11.21 -8.55
N THR A 120 -3.08 -11.67 -8.90
CA THR A 120 -2.82 -13.05 -9.29
C THR A 120 -3.08 -14.02 -8.14
N PRO A 121 -3.83 -15.13 -8.35
CA PRO A 121 -3.97 -16.18 -7.35
C PRO A 121 -2.61 -16.71 -6.85
N GLY A 122 -2.50 -16.97 -5.55
CA GLY A 122 -1.27 -17.33 -4.85
C GLY A 122 -0.50 -16.14 -4.26
N THR A 123 -0.83 -14.91 -4.70
CA THR A 123 -0.22 -13.66 -4.20
C THR A 123 -1.06 -13.02 -3.10
N ALA A 124 -0.56 -11.91 -2.55
CA ALA A 124 -1.23 -11.14 -1.52
C ALA A 124 -1.69 -9.75 -2.02
N CYS A 125 -2.82 -9.29 -1.48
CA CYS A 125 -3.31 -7.92 -1.60
C CYS A 125 -3.17 -7.24 -0.23
N VAL A 126 -2.52 -6.07 -0.18
CA VAL A 126 -2.28 -5.32 1.05
C VAL A 126 -3.01 -3.98 1.00
N LEU A 127 -3.85 -3.70 1.98
CA LEU A 127 -4.44 -2.37 2.19
C LEU A 127 -3.61 -1.59 3.20
N SER A 128 -2.93 -0.53 2.78
CA SER A 128 -2.15 0.34 3.68
C SER A 128 -2.33 1.82 3.25
N PRO A 129 -3.14 2.62 3.97
CA PRO A 129 -3.57 3.95 3.55
C PRO A 129 -2.46 4.98 3.36
N ALA A 130 -1.33 4.87 4.08
CA ALA A 130 -0.27 5.89 4.14
C ALA A 130 -0.80 7.31 4.45
N ALA A 131 -1.89 7.41 5.21
CA ALA A 131 -2.72 8.61 5.34
C ALA A 131 -3.24 8.86 6.76
#